data_AF-A0A0D0HP96-F1
#
_entry.id   AF-A0A0D0HP96-F1
#
_cell.length_a   1.000
_cell.length_b   1.000
_cell.length_c   1.000
_cell.angle_alpha   90.00
_cell.angle_beta   90.00
_cell.angle_gamma   90.00
#
_symmetry.space_group_name_H-M   'P 1'
#
loop_
_entity.id
_entity.type
_entity.pdbx_description
1 polymer ?
#
loop_
_entity_poly.entity_id
_entity_poly.type
_entity_poly.pdbx_seq_one_letter_code
_entity_poly.pdbx_strand_id
1 'polypeptide(L)' 'MKIAVHVYECESCEVMFAVSQDFEEQHLVQCPICKTDKALQEVSSGELHIQRKQTLFVVPEGQTNIYEFLG' A
#
# COMPACT_ATOMS: atom_id res chain seq x y z
N MET A 1 -8.23 2.14 -10.59
CA MET A 1 -7.27 1.12 -11.09
C MET A 1 -7.44 -0.11 -10.22
N LYS A 2 -7.43 -1.31 -10.82
CA LYS A 2 -7.48 -2.58 -10.08
C LYS A 2 -6.12 -3.23 -10.13
N ILE A 3 -5.65 -3.77 -9.01
CA ILE A 3 -4.38 -4.48 -8.90
C ILE A 3 -4.65 -5.81 -8.21
N ALA A 4 -4.25 -6.92 -8.84
CA ALA A 4 -4.32 -8.23 -8.20
C ALA A 4 -3.22 -8.33 -7.14
N VAL A 5 -3.56 -8.80 -5.94
CA VAL A 5 -2.63 -8.84 -4.80
C VAL A 5 -2.68 -10.16 -4.04
N HIS A 6 -1.55 -10.52 -3.42
CA HIS A 6 -1.48 -11.48 -2.32
C HIS A 6 -1.46 -10.70 -1.00
N VAL A 7 -2.20 -11.18 0.00
CA VAL A 7 -2.24 -10.60 1.34
C VAL A 7 -1.44 -11.49 2.27
N TYR A 8 -0.46 -10.88 2.92
CA TYR A 8 0.38 -11.52 3.92
C TYR A 8 0.07 -10.98 5.30
N GLU A 9 0.14 -11.86 6.29
CA GLU A 9 0.10 -11.55 7.70
C GLU A 9 1.44 -11.91 8.33
N CYS A 10 1.98 -11.03 9.16
CA CYS A 10 3.13 -11.33 9.99
C CYS A 10 2.69 -11.44 11.45
N GLU A 11 2.62 -12.66 11.98
CA GLU A 11 2.15 -12.93 13.35
C GLU A 11 3.02 -12.25 14.41
N SER A 12 4.34 -12.17 14.19
CA SER A 12 5.27 -11.55 15.14
C SER A 12 5.14 -10.04 15.26
N CYS A 13 4.65 -9.37 14.21
CA CYS A 13 4.51 -7.91 14.19
C CYS A 13 3.04 -7.46 14.15
N GLU A 14 2.10 -8.42 14.20
CA GLU A 14 0.65 -8.19 14.11
C GLU A 14 0.27 -7.24 12.96
N VAL A 15 0.92 -7.41 11.80
CA VAL A 15 0.74 -6.57 10.62
C VAL A 15 0.28 -7.38 9.43
N MET A 16 -0.70 -6.83 8.69
CA MET A 16 -1.14 -7.36 7.41
C MET A 16 -0.78 -6.39 6.29
N PHE A 17 -0.31 -6.91 5.16
CA PHE A 17 0.02 -6.09 4.00
C PHE A 17 -0.24 -6.85 2.69
N ALA A 18 -0.45 -6.07 1.62
CA ALA A 18 -0.73 -6.59 0.30
C ALA A 18 0.47 -6.37 -0.64
N VAL A 19 0.80 -7.38 -1.44
CA VAL A 19 1.85 -7.33 -2.46
C VAL A 19 1.22 -7.63 -3.81
N SER A 20 1.60 -6.88 -4.86
CA SER A 20 1.12 -7.12 -6.22
C SER A 20 1.45 -8.54 -6.67
N GLN A 21 0.50 -9.22 -7.33
CA GLN A 21 0.76 -10.53 -7.93
C GLN A 21 1.80 -10.44 -9.05
N ASP A 22 1.87 -9.30 -9.73
CA ASP A 22 2.85 -9.01 -10.79
C ASP A 22 4.29 -8.81 -10.24
N PHE A 23 4.50 -8.95 -8.94
CA PHE A 23 5.83 -8.89 -8.34
C PHE A 23 6.59 -10.19 -8.66
N GLU A 24 7.54 -10.12 -9.61
CA GLU A 24 8.27 -11.30 -10.10
C GLU A 24 9.06 -12.05 -9.01
N GLU A 25 9.46 -11.34 -7.94
CA GLU A 25 10.28 -11.87 -6.86
C GLU A 25 9.47 -12.15 -5.58
N GLN A 26 8.28 -12.78 -5.70
CA GLN A 26 7.43 -13.09 -4.53
C GLN A 26 8.15 -13.85 -3.40
N HIS A 27 9.18 -14.62 -3.74
CA HIS A 27 10.03 -15.34 -2.78
C HIS A 27 10.90 -14.43 -1.90
N LEU A 28 11.03 -13.14 -2.22
CA LEU A 28 11.74 -12.14 -1.44
C LEU A 28 10.81 -11.29 -0.55
N VAL A 29 9.52 -11.61 -0.52
CA VAL A 29 8.57 -10.87 0.32
C VAL A 29 8.94 -11.05 1.78
N GLN A 30 9.10 -9.93 2.48
CA GLN A 30 9.45 -9.87 3.89
C GLN A 30 8.48 -8.96 4.62
N CYS A 31 8.31 -9.18 5.91
CA CYS A 31 7.55 -8.27 6.76
C CYS A 31 8.19 -6.86 6.71
N PRO A 32 7.40 -5.80 6.44
CA PRO A 32 7.93 -4.45 6.33
C PRO A 32 8.48 -3.90 7.66
N ILE A 33 8.10 -4.51 8.80
CA ILE A 33 8.50 -4.09 10.15
C ILE A 33 9.80 -4.81 10.56
N CYS A 34 9.77 -6.13 10.68
CA CYS A 34 10.93 -6.90 11.16
C CYS A 34 11.92 -7.33 10.07
N LYS A 35 11.61 -7.05 8.78
CA LYS A 35 12.46 -7.36 7.62
C LYS A 35 12.83 -8.85 7.52
N THR A 36 11.93 -9.72 7.95
CA THR A 36 12.07 -11.17 7.86
C THR A 36 10.75 -11.78 7.39
N ASP A 37 10.86 -12.96 6.79
CA ASP A 37 9.81 -13.84 6.29
C ASP A 37 9.45 -14.96 7.29
N LYS A 38 10.21 -15.12 8.39
CA LYS A 38 10.09 -16.26 9.32
C LYS A 38 8.70 -16.47 9.92
N ALA A 39 7.97 -15.39 10.16
CA ALA A 39 6.62 -15.41 10.73
C ALA A 39 5.60 -14.84 9.74
N LEU A 40 5.91 -14.91 8.44
CA LEU A 40 5.08 -14.38 7.37
C LEU A 40 4.24 -15.51 6.76
N GLN A 41 2.94 -15.29 6.65
CA GLN A 41 2.00 -16.24 6.05
C GLN A 41 1.13 -15.53 5.02
N GLU A 42 0.96 -16.15 3.85
CA GLU A 42 -0.08 -15.72 2.91
C GLU A 42 -1.45 -16.18 3.42
N VAL A 43 -2.37 -15.24 3.60
CA VAL A 43 -3.69 -15.50 4.18
C VAL A 43 -4.83 -15.38 3.18
N SER A 44 -4.64 -14.62 2.09
CA SER A 44 -5.62 -14.54 1.01
C SER A 44 -5.04 -13.93 -0.25
N SER A 45 -5.78 -14.06 -1.35
CA SER A 45 -5.54 -13.33 -2.60
C SER A 45 -6.76 -12.46 -2.91
N GLY A 46 -6.58 -11.29 -3.51
CA GLY A 46 -7.68 -10.34 -3.75
C GLY A 46 -7.38 -9.27 -4.80
N GLU A 47 -8.35 -8.36 -4.98
CA GLU A 47 -8.21 -7.18 -5.84
C GLU A 47 -8.12 -5.90 -4.99
N LEU A 48 -7.01 -5.17 -5.08
CA LEU A 48 -6.89 -3.83 -4.51
C LEU A 48 -7.54 -2.82 -5.46
N HIS A 49 -8.62 -2.17 -4.98
CA HIS A 49 -9.28 -1.10 -5.71
C HIS A 49 -8.71 0.26 -5.29
N ILE A 50 -7.76 0.79 -6.06
CA ILE A 50 -7.27 2.15 -5.85
C ILE A 50 -8.30 3.11 -6.45
N GLN A 51 -9.11 3.69 -5.57
CA GLN A 51 -9.87 4.89 -5.88
C GLN A 51 -8.97 6.10 -5.65
N ARG A 52 -8.57 6.78 -6.73
CA ARG A 52 -8.05 8.14 -6.58
C ARG A 52 -9.16 8.94 -5.92
N LYS A 53 -9.01 9.30 -4.64
CA LYS A 53 -9.67 10.51 -4.15
C LYS A 53 -9.12 11.61 -5.03
N GLN A 54 -9.92 12.08 -6.00
CA GLN A 54 -9.72 13.42 -6.50
C GLN A 54 -9.79 14.29 -5.26
N THR A 55 -8.66 14.77 -4.79
CA THR A 55 -8.62 16.01 -4.03
C THR A 55 -9.21 17.05 -4.97
N LEU A 56 -10.54 17.18 -4.95
CA LEU A 56 -11.26 18.34 -5.45
C LEU A 56 -10.83 19.49 -4.55
N PHE A 57 -9.60 19.99 -4.77
CA PHE A 57 -9.27 21.34 -4.39
C PHE A 57 -10.14 22.21 -5.29
N VAL A 58 -11.34 22.54 -4.80
CA VAL A 58 -12.09 23.67 -5.33
C VAL A 58 -11.29 24.89 -4.90
N VAL A 59 -10.32 25.27 -5.72
CA VAL A 59 -9.64 26.56 -5.59
C VAL A 59 -10.69 27.60 -6.01
N PRO A 60 -11.18 28.46 -5.12
CA PRO A 60 -12.00 29.58 -5.54
C PRO A 60 -11.18 30.41 -6.53
N GLU A 61 -11.78 30.86 -7.63
CA GLU A 61 -11.11 31.72 -8.61
C GLU A 61 -10.44 32.89 -7.87
N GLY A 62 -9.10 32.92 -7.86
CA GLY A 62 -8.32 34.03 -7.29
C GLY A 62 -7.22 33.68 -6.26
N GLN A 63 -7.05 32.43 -5.82
CA GLN A 63 -5.92 32.06 -4.95
C GLN A 63 -4.80 31.35 -5.71
N THR A 64 -3.79 32.11 -6.12
CA THR A 64 -2.50 31.62 -6.59
C THR A 64 -1.57 31.35 -5.41
N ASN A 65 -1.02 30.13 -5.39
CA ASN A 65 0.13 29.67 -4.60
C ASN A 65 -0.19 29.15 -3.18
N ILE A 66 -0.50 27.86 -3.09
CA ILE A 66 -0.32 27.10 -1.86
C ILE A 66 1.07 26.44 -1.96
N TYR A 67 2.04 26.95 -1.21
CA TYR A 67 3.31 26.24 -0.98
C TYR A 67 3.13 25.34 0.24
N GLU A 68 3.17 24.02 0.05
CA GLU A 68 3.21 23.07 1.18
C GLU A 68 4.58 23.16 1.86
N PHE A 69 4.62 23.71 3.07
CA PHE A 69 5.73 23.51 3.99
C PHE A 69 5.43 22.25 4.81
N LEU A 70 6.09 21.14 4.49
CA LEU A 70 6.13 19.96 5.36
C LEU A 70 7.22 20.21 6.41
N GLY A 71 6.80 20.40 7.66
CA GLY A 71 7.66 20.36 8.85
C GLY A 71 7.73 18.98 9.46
#